data_AF-A0A941EGC2-F1
#
_entry.id   AF-A0A941EGC2-F1
#
_cell.length_a   1.000
_cell.length_b   1.000
_cell.length_c   1.000
_cell.angle_alpha   90.00
_cell.angle_beta   90.00
_cell.angle_gamma   90.00
#
_symmetry.space_group_name_H-M   'P 1'
#
loop_
_entity.id
_entity.type
_entity.pdbx_description
1 polymer ?
#
loop_
_entity_poly.entity_id
_entity_poly.type
_entity_poly.pdbx_seq_one_letter_code
_entity_poly.pdbx_strand_id
1 'polypeptide(L)'
;MPTEYAPRPTLDQEAVRSHFRTALRYRTPAAMWAALADIPVLLAELDRAVLLATEARTEFANLLAAARAAEAAGAEYGTESESLCLLRDELAAHEPITAEEIDEWSWR
;
A
#
# COMPACT_ATOMS: atom_id res chain seq x y z
N MET A 1 11.52 -10.10 -2.92
CA MET A 1 10.74 -10.37 -4.15
C MET A 1 9.66 -9.31 -4.22
N PRO A 2 9.59 -8.45 -5.24
CA PRO A 2 8.43 -7.58 -5.40
C PRO A 2 7.21 -8.48 -5.57
N THR A 3 6.23 -8.35 -4.67
CA THR A 3 4.96 -9.04 -4.80
C THR A 3 4.28 -8.50 -6.07
N GLU A 4 3.78 -9.38 -6.94
CA GLU A 4 3.15 -9.01 -8.23
C GLU A 4 2.00 -7.99 -8.08
N TYR A 5 1.50 -7.81 -6.85
CA TYR A 5 0.38 -6.95 -6.50
C TYR A 5 0.77 -5.53 -6.08
N ALA A 6 2.06 -5.20 -5.95
CA ALA A 6 2.46 -3.84 -5.57
C ALA A 6 2.33 -2.89 -6.78
N PRO A 7 1.66 -1.72 -6.64
CA PRO A 7 1.57 -0.75 -7.72
C PRO A 7 2.97 -0.29 -8.11
N ARG A 8 3.26 -0.32 -9.41
CA ARG A 8 4.56 0.13 -9.92
C ARG A 8 4.68 1.65 -9.76
N PRO A 9 5.84 2.15 -9.31
CA PRO A 9 6.12 3.58 -9.30
C PRO A 9 6.00 4.15 -10.71
N THR A 10 5.52 5.39 -10.84
CA THR A 10 5.55 6.09 -12.14
C THR A 10 6.86 6.84 -12.35
N LEU A 11 7.59 7.10 -11.26
CA LEU A 11 8.90 7.75 -11.29
C LEU A 11 10.04 6.78 -11.65
N ASP A 12 11.05 7.28 -12.36
CA ASP A 12 12.31 6.56 -12.55
C ASP A 12 13.15 6.61 -11.28
N GLN A 13 13.04 5.57 -10.46
CA GLN A 13 13.74 5.48 -9.18
C GLN A 13 15.26 5.47 -9.34
N GLU A 14 15.80 4.95 -10.44
CA GLU A 14 17.25 4.88 -10.60
C GLU A 14 17.81 6.25 -11.01
N ALA A 15 17.09 7.01 -11.84
CA ALA A 15 17.44 8.39 -12.15
C ALA A 15 17.53 9.25 -10.88
N VAL A 16 16.48 9.22 -10.04
CA VAL A 16 16.44 9.99 -8.77
C VAL A 16 17.58 9.57 -7.84
N ARG A 17 17.80 8.26 -7.67
CA ARG A 17 18.91 7.75 -6.85
C ARG A 17 20.26 8.20 -7.41
N SER A 18 20.42 8.20 -8.73
CA SER A 18 21.65 8.65 -9.39
C SER A 18 21.92 10.13 -9.13
N HIS A 19 20.91 10.99 -9.28
CA HIS A 19 21.04 12.42 -9.00
C HIS A 19 21.41 12.68 -7.55
N PHE A 20 20.74 12.00 -6.61
CA PHE A 20 21.04 12.13 -5.18
C PHE A 20 22.46 11.67 -4.84
N ARG A 21 22.88 10.49 -5.30
CA ARG A 21 24.27 10.00 -5.11
C ARG A 21 25.29 10.96 -5.72
N THR A 22 24.99 11.51 -6.89
CA THR A 22 25.84 12.49 -7.59
C THR A 22 25.96 13.78 -6.78
N ALA A 23 24.85 14.29 -6.24
CA ALA A 23 24.83 15.46 -5.37
C ALA A 23 25.67 15.23 -4.09
N LEU A 24 25.54 14.06 -3.45
CA LEU A 24 26.33 13.71 -2.27
C LEU A 24 27.83 13.59 -2.58
N ARG A 25 28.17 13.00 -3.73
CA ARG A 25 29.57 12.73 -4.11
C ARG A 25 30.30 13.98 -4.55
N TYR A 26 29.70 14.81 -5.41
CA TYR A 26 30.39 15.92 -6.08
C TYR A 26 30.03 17.29 -5.51
N ARG A 27 28.89 17.44 -4.84
CA ARG A 27 28.42 18.69 -4.20
C ARG A 27 28.54 19.93 -5.08
N THR A 28 28.40 19.77 -6.40
CA THR A 28 28.37 20.91 -7.32
C THR A 28 26.98 21.54 -7.32
N PRO A 29 26.86 22.85 -7.56
CA PRO A 29 25.56 23.51 -7.62
C PRO A 29 24.59 22.82 -8.60
N ALA A 30 25.07 22.42 -9.77
CA ALA A 30 24.26 21.70 -10.76
C ALA A 30 23.75 20.34 -10.24
N ALA A 31 24.59 19.56 -9.56
CA ALA A 31 24.19 18.27 -9.01
C ALA A 31 23.19 18.42 -7.85
N MET A 32 23.39 19.44 -6.99
CA MET A 32 22.46 19.73 -5.90
C MET A 32 21.10 20.20 -6.44
N TRP A 33 21.08 21.05 -7.46
CA TRP A 33 19.84 21.47 -8.12
C TRP A 33 19.10 20.32 -8.79
N ALA A 34 19.81 19.40 -9.45
CA ALA A 34 19.19 18.21 -10.03
C ALA A 34 18.50 17.34 -8.96
N ALA A 35 19.18 17.08 -7.83
CA ALA A 35 18.59 16.31 -6.73
C ALA A 35 17.41 17.03 -6.06
N LEU A 36 17.45 18.37 -5.93
CA LEU A 36 16.34 19.16 -5.40
C LEU A 36 15.13 19.17 -6.35
N ALA A 37 15.36 19.14 -7.65
CA ALA A 37 14.31 19.11 -8.67
C ALA A 37 13.49 17.81 -8.64
N ASP A 38 14.04 16.72 -8.09
CA ASP A 38 13.34 15.45 -7.93
C ASP A 38 12.36 15.45 -6.74
N ILE A 39 12.50 16.37 -5.78
CA ILE A 39 11.67 16.40 -4.55
C ILE A 39 10.17 16.53 -4.83
N PRO A 40 9.69 17.46 -5.68
CA PRO A 40 8.26 17.57 -5.95
C PRO A 40 7.68 16.30 -6.58
N VAL A 41 8.45 15.60 -7.42
CA VAL A 41 8.01 14.34 -8.05
C VAL A 41 7.92 13.22 -7.02
N LEU A 42 8.86 13.15 -6.07
CA LEU A 42 8.80 12.21 -4.96
C LEU A 42 7.60 12.45 -4.05
N LEU A 43 7.26 13.71 -3.76
CA LEU A 43 6.08 14.05 -2.97
C LEU A 43 4.79 13.64 -3.70
N ALA A 44 4.69 13.90 -5.01
CA ALA A 44 3.52 13.50 -5.79
C ALA A 44 3.33 11.96 -5.82
N GLU A 45 4.43 11.21 -5.85
CA GLU A 45 4.39 9.74 -5.83
C GLU A 45 4.04 9.19 -4.44
N LEU A 46 4.44 9.88 -3.37
CA LEU A 46 3.99 9.57 -2.01
C LEU A 46 2.48 9.79 -1.87
N ASP A 47 1.96 10.93 -2.34
CA ASP A 47 0.53 11.24 -2.30
C ASP A 47 -0.28 10.19 -3.09
N ARG A 48 0.22 9.79 -4.27
CA ARG A 48 -0.37 8.70 -5.06
C ARG A 48 -0.39 7.38 -4.29
N ALA A 49 0.70 7.03 -3.60
CA ALA A 49 0.77 5.80 -2.81
C ALA A 49 -0.24 5.80 -1.65
N VAL A 50 -0.38 6.94 -0.96
CA VAL A 50 -1.37 7.13 0.11
C VAL A 50 -2.80 7.00 -0.42
N LEU A 51 -3.09 7.59 -1.58
CA LEU A 51 -4.40 7.46 -2.23
C LEU A 51 -4.72 6.00 -2.54
N LEU A 52 -3.80 5.29 -3.22
CA LEU A 52 -3.98 3.88 -3.56
C LEU A 52 -4.15 2.99 -2.32
N ALA A 53 -3.41 3.26 -1.26
CA ALA A 53 -3.56 2.54 0.01
C ALA A 53 -4.94 2.79 0.65
N THR A 54 -5.43 4.03 0.57
CA THR A 54 -6.76 4.39 1.09
C THR A 54 -7.86 3.69 0.29
N GLU A 55 -7.77 3.73 -1.04
CA GLU A 55 -8.71 3.03 -1.94
C GLU A 55 -8.73 1.53 -1.66
N ALA A 56 -7.56 0.89 -1.56
CA ALA A 56 -7.47 -0.53 -1.24
C ALA A 56 -8.13 -0.85 0.11
N ARG A 57 -7.86 -0.06 1.15
CA ARG A 57 -8.49 -0.25 2.48
C ARG A 57 -10.01 -0.11 2.41
N THR A 58 -10.53 0.84 1.63
CA THR A 58 -11.98 0.98 1.45
C THR A 58 -12.60 -0.20 0.72
N GLU A 59 -11.93 -0.72 -0.31
CA GLU A 59 -12.41 -1.88 -1.06
C GLU A 59 -12.43 -3.13 -0.17
N PHE A 60 -11.37 -3.36 0.61
CA PHE A 60 -11.36 -4.45 1.60
C PHE A 60 -12.48 -4.31 2.64
N ALA A 61 -12.75 -3.10 3.13
CA ALA A 61 -13.85 -2.86 4.07
C ALA A 61 -15.22 -3.15 3.43
N ASN A 62 -15.42 -2.79 2.16
CA ASN A 62 -16.64 -3.08 1.41
C ASN A 62 -16.84 -4.58 1.20
N LEU A 63 -15.78 -5.30 0.79
CA LEU A 63 -15.81 -6.75 0.62
C LEU A 63 -16.09 -7.46 1.96
N LEU A 64 -15.50 -6.98 3.05
CA LEU A 64 -15.77 -7.50 4.39
C LEU A 64 -17.23 -7.26 4.81
N ALA A 65 -17.77 -6.07 4.57
CA ALA A 65 -19.17 -5.77 4.85
C ALA A 65 -20.11 -6.67 4.04
N ALA A 66 -19.80 -6.89 2.75
CA ALA A 66 -20.56 -7.79 1.89
C ALA A 66 -20.50 -9.25 2.35
N ALA A 67 -19.32 -9.73 2.75
CA ALA A 67 -19.15 -11.08 3.28
C ALA A 67 -19.97 -11.29 4.57
N ARG A 68 -19.95 -10.33 5.49
CA ARG A 68 -20.77 -10.37 6.72
C ARG A 68 -22.26 -10.31 6.43
N ALA A 69 -22.69 -9.53 5.45
CA ALA A 69 -24.09 -9.48 5.03
C ALA A 69 -24.53 -10.82 4.40
N ALA A 70 -23.66 -11.44 3.60
CA ALA A 70 -23.91 -12.76 3.02
C ALA A 70 -23.97 -13.85 4.10
N GLU A 71 -23.11 -13.80 5.12
CA GLU A 71 -23.18 -14.71 6.28
C GLU A 71 -24.49 -14.55 7.05
N ALA A 72 -24.92 -13.32 7.32
CA ALA A 72 -26.19 -13.05 8.00
C ALA A 72 -27.40 -13.54 7.20
N ALA A 73 -27.39 -13.39 5.87
CA ALA A 73 -28.44 -13.90 4.99
C ALA A 73 -28.41 -15.43 4.86
N GLY A 74 -27.23 -16.05 4.79
CA GLY A 74 -27.06 -17.50 4.74
C GLY A 74 -27.45 -18.21 6.05
N ALA A 75 -27.37 -17.52 7.18
CA ALA A 75 -27.87 -18.02 8.46
C ALA A 75 -29.40 -18.16 8.49
N GLU A 76 -30.14 -17.39 7.69
CA GLU A 76 -31.60 -17.54 7.52
C GLU A 76 -31.96 -18.71 6.57
N TYR A 77 -31.09 -19.05 5.63
CA TYR A 77 -31.28 -20.12 4.63
C TYR A 77 -30.18 -21.18 4.80
N GLY A 78 -30.29 -22.00 5.84
CA GLY A 78 -29.23 -22.82 6.44
C GLY A 78 -28.50 -23.89 5.62
N THR A 79 -28.20 -23.70 4.33
CA THR A 79 -27.39 -24.62 3.52
C THR A 79 -26.70 -23.88 2.35
N GLU A 80 -25.63 -23.12 2.62
CA GLU A 80 -24.60 -22.69 1.64
C GLU A 80 -23.32 -22.15 2.34
N SER A 81 -23.03 -22.64 3.55
CA SER A 81 -22.13 -22.03 4.54
C SER A 81 -20.64 -22.27 4.33
N GLU A 82 -20.22 -23.28 3.57
CA GLU A 82 -18.80 -23.69 3.53
C GLU A 82 -17.89 -22.64 2.89
N SER A 83 -18.32 -22.01 1.79
CA SER A 83 -17.51 -20.99 1.10
C SER A 83 -17.38 -19.69 1.91
N LEU A 84 -18.40 -19.34 2.68
CA LEU A 84 -18.40 -18.16 3.55
C LEU A 84 -17.60 -18.40 4.84
N CYS A 85 -17.64 -19.61 5.40
CA CYS A 85 -16.78 -19.98 6.52
C CYS A 85 -15.30 -19.94 6.13
N LEU A 86 -14.95 -20.39 4.93
CA LEU A 86 -13.56 -20.36 4.44
C LEU A 86 -13.05 -18.93 4.25
N LEU A 87 -13.87 -18.03 3.70
CA LEU A 87 -13.55 -16.60 3.61
C LEU A 87 -13.44 -15.92 4.98
N ARG A 88 -14.32 -16.26 5.93
CA ARG A 88 -14.25 -15.75 7.31
C ARG A 88 -12.97 -16.21 8.02
N ASP A 89 -12.60 -17.47 7.86
CA ASP A 89 -11.45 -18.06 8.53
C ASP A 89 -10.12 -17.56 7.93
N GLU A 90 -10.03 -17.41 6.59
CA GLU A 90 -8.90 -16.76 5.92
C GLU A 90 -8.77 -15.27 6.33
N LEU A 91 -9.89 -14.58 6.51
CA LEU A 91 -9.87 -13.20 6.96
C LEU A 91 -9.46 -13.07 8.45
N ALA A 92 -9.88 -14.00 9.30
CA ALA A 92 -9.45 -14.04 10.69
C ALA A 92 -7.94 -14.34 10.82
N ALA A 93 -7.36 -15.06 9.86
CA ALA A 93 -5.92 -15.32 9.78
C ALA A 93 -5.11 -14.09 9.34
N HIS A 94 -5.73 -13.14 8.63
CA HIS A 94 -5.12 -11.88 8.22
C HIS A 94 -5.51 -10.75 9.19
N GLU A 95 -4.80 -10.70 10.31
CA GLU A 95 -4.96 -9.64 11.31
C GLU A 95 -4.71 -8.25 10.67
N PRO A 96 -5.57 -7.24 10.91
CA PRO A 96 -5.34 -5.91 10.39
C PRO A 96 -4.04 -5.37 10.99
N ILE A 97 -3.12 -4.93 10.14
CA ILE A 97 -1.87 -4.28 10.57
C ILE A 97 -2.23 -3.21 11.58
N THR A 98 -1.70 -3.38 12.78
CA THR A 98 -2.03 -2.53 13.92
C THR A 98 -1.39 -1.15 13.74
N ALA A 99 -1.96 -0.12 14.38
CA ALA A 99 -1.40 1.22 14.32
C ALA A 99 0.06 1.27 14.84
N GLU A 100 0.43 0.34 15.72
CA GLU A 100 1.79 0.18 16.25
C GLU A 100 2.78 -0.35 15.19
N GLU A 101 2.36 -1.29 14.35
CA GLU A 101 3.19 -1.80 13.24
C GLU A 101 3.40 -0.75 12.15
N ILE A 102 2.41 0.12 11.91
CA ILE A 102 2.53 1.26 10.99
C ILE A 102 3.57 2.27 11.50
N ASP A 103 3.62 2.50 12.81
CA ASP A 103 4.58 3.43 13.43
C ASP A 103 6.00 2.84 13.44
N GLU A 104 6.15 1.54 13.71
CA GLU A 104 7.43 0.82 13.64
C GLU A 104 8.06 0.84 12.23
N TRP A 105 7.22 0.84 11.19
CA TRP A 105 7.66 0.89 9.79
C TRP A 105 8.00 2.31 9.31
N SER A 106 7.65 3.36 10.08
CA SER A 106 8.00 4.75 9.72
C SER A 106 9.45 5.13 10.09
N TRP A 107 10.14 4.29 10.89
CA TRP A 107 11.49 4.54 11.41
C TRP A 107 12.58 3.56 10.93
N ARG A 108 12.29 2.69 9.97
CA ARG A 108 13.27 1.81 9.30
C ARG A 108 13.46 2.18 7.84
#